data_AF-A0A8J6LT12-F1
#
_entry.id   AF-A0A8J6LT12-F1
#
_cell.length_a   1.000
_cell.length_b   1.000
_cell.length_c   1.000
_cell.angle_alpha   90.00
_cell.angle_beta   90.00
_cell.angle_gamma   90.00
#
_symmetry.space_group_name_H-M   'P 1'
#
loop_
_entity.id
_entity.type
_entity.pdbx_description
1 polymer ?
#
loop_
_entity_poly.entity_id
_entity_poly.type
_entity_poly.pdbx_seq_one_letter_code
_entity_poly.pdbx_strand_id
1 'polypeptide(L)' 'NMYRHPEVNRKMSLARRVVGDLFQLYLAEPNVMPREWLRLAGEPKSLETARIVSDYVAGMTDRYALEEHRKLFSVEGYF' A
#
# COMPACT_ATOMS: atom_id res chain seq x y z
N ASN A 1 -29.84 5.76 3.69
CA ASN A 1 -29.03 6.51 2.69
C ASN A 1 -27.64 6.91 3.20
N MET A 2 -26.90 6.01 3.85
CA MET A 2 -25.58 6.32 4.45
C MET A 2 -24.43 6.34 3.42
N TYR A 3 -24.51 5.51 2.37
CA TYR A 3 -23.47 5.38 1.33
C TYR A 3 -23.45 6.50 0.27
N ARG A 4 -24.27 7.53 0.41
CA ARG A 4 -24.37 8.65 -0.56
C ARG A 4 -23.90 9.99 0.00
N HIS A 5 -23.20 10.00 1.14
CA HIS A 5 -22.60 11.22 1.65
C HIS A 5 -21.27 11.49 0.91
N PRO A 6 -21.06 12.68 0.31
CA PRO A 6 -19.84 13.01 -0.42
C PRO A 6 -18.54 12.73 0.34
N GLU A 7 -18.57 12.87 1.67
CA GLU A 7 -17.43 12.58 2.54
C GLU A 7 -17.04 11.10 2.59
N VAL A 8 -18.02 10.20 2.61
CA VAL A 8 -17.78 8.75 2.60
C VAL A 8 -17.15 8.36 1.27
N ASN A 9 -17.68 8.88 0.15
CA ASN A 9 -17.13 8.62 -1.18
C ASN A 9 -15.69 9.12 -1.32
N ARG A 10 -15.37 10.30 -0.76
CA ARG A 10 -13.99 10.83 -0.75
C ARG A 10 -13.04 9.92 0.04
N LYS A 11 -13.43 9.49 1.24
CA LYS A 11 -12.62 8.59 2.08
C LYS A 11 -12.39 7.23 1.40
N MET A 12 -13.42 6.65 0.81
CA MET A 12 -13.31 5.38 0.07
C MET A 12 -12.43 5.51 -1.17
N SER A 13 -12.54 6.62 -1.90
CA SER A 13 -11.67 6.89 -3.06
C SER A 13 -10.21 7.03 -2.65
N LEU A 14 -9.92 7.73 -1.55
CA LEU A 14 -8.58 7.86 -0.99
C LEU A 14 -8.02 6.50 -0.58
N ALA A 15 -8.78 5.71 0.19
CA ALA A 15 -8.35 4.38 0.64
C ALA A 15 -8.00 3.47 -0.55
N ARG A 16 -8.85 3.44 -1.59
CA ARG A 16 -8.58 2.66 -2.81
C ARG A 16 -7.28 3.09 -3.50
N ARG A 17 -7.02 4.39 -3.57
CA ARG A 17 -5.78 4.92 -4.17
C ARG A 17 -4.55 4.51 -3.35
N VAL A 18 -4.59 4.75 -2.04
CA VAL A 18 -3.49 4.42 -1.11
C VAL A 18 -3.11 2.94 -1.20
N VAL A 19 -4.09 2.04 -1.10
CA VAL A 19 -3.87 0.59 -1.21
C VAL A 19 -3.32 0.21 -2.59
N GLY A 20 -3.89 0.79 -3.66
CA GLY A 20 -3.43 0.53 -5.02
C GLY A 20 -1.98 0.96 -5.26
N ASP A 21 -1.62 2.16 -4.83
CA ASP A 21 -0.29 2.72 -5.00
C ASP A 21 0.76 1.90 -4.22
N LEU A 22 0.49 1.60 -2.94
CA LEU A 22 1.36 0.77 -2.10
C LEU A 22 1.56 -0.62 -2.72
N PHE A 23 0.47 -1.26 -3.16
CA PHE A 23 0.55 -2.58 -3.79
C PHE A 23 1.42 -2.56 -5.05
N GLN A 24 1.23 -1.57 -5.93
CA GLN A 24 2.02 -1.48 -7.17
C GLN A 24 3.50 -1.22 -6.91
N LEU A 25 3.82 -0.33 -5.96
CA LEU A 25 5.20 -0.04 -5.58
C LEU A 25 5.90 -1.28 -5.05
N TYR A 26 5.33 -1.94 -4.03
CA TYR A 26 5.97 -3.12 -3.45
C TYR A 26 6.01 -4.33 -4.39
N LEU A 27 5.08 -4.45 -5.33
CA LEU A 27 5.14 -5.49 -6.35
C LEU A 27 6.28 -5.25 -7.34
N ALA A 28 6.49 -4.00 -7.75
CA ALA A 28 7.55 -3.62 -8.68
C ALA A 28 8.93 -3.57 -8.01
N GLU A 29 8.98 -3.15 -6.75
CA GLU A 29 10.19 -2.95 -5.95
C GLU A 29 10.04 -3.59 -4.56
N PRO A 30 10.07 -4.93 -4.46
CA PRO A 30 9.85 -5.63 -3.19
C PRO A 30 10.84 -5.24 -2.09
N ASN A 31 12.03 -4.76 -2.47
CA ASN A 31 13.06 -4.29 -1.57
C ASN A 31 12.67 -3.03 -0.76
N VAL A 32 11.58 -2.36 -1.11
CA VAL A 32 11.02 -1.24 -0.35
C VAL A 32 10.20 -1.73 0.84
N MET A 33 9.74 -3.00 0.85
CA MET A 33 9.07 -3.59 2.01
C MET A 33 10.04 -3.80 3.19
N PRO A 34 9.52 -3.91 4.42
CA PRO A 34 10.31 -4.37 5.56
C PRO A 34 10.98 -5.72 5.28
N ARG A 35 12.18 -5.91 5.84
CA ARG A 35 13.05 -7.06 5.54
C ARG A 35 12.38 -8.41 5.81
N GLU A 36 11.52 -8.49 6.81
CA GLU A 36 10.79 -9.70 7.16
C GLU A 36 9.81 -10.15 6.06
N TRP A 37 9.20 -9.21 5.33
CA TRP A 37 8.31 -9.49 4.20
C TRP A 37 9.10 -9.72 2.92
N LEU A 38 10.16 -8.94 2.68
CA LEU A 38 11.06 -9.13 1.53
C LEU A 38 11.63 -10.55 1.48
N ARG A 39 12.02 -11.14 2.62
CA ARG A 39 12.55 -12.51 2.67
C ARG A 39 11.56 -13.59 2.20
N LEU A 40 10.26 -13.28 2.21
CA LEU A 40 9.20 -14.18 1.76
C LEU A 40 8.82 -13.93 0.30
N ALA A 41 9.19 -12.77 -0.25
CA ALA A 41 8.87 -12.40 -1.63
C ALA A 41 9.83 -13.10 -2.61
N GLY A 42 9.28 -13.45 -3.78
CA GLY A 42 10.05 -13.96 -4.91
C GLY A 42 10.56 -12.83 -5.81
N GLU A 43 10.65 -13.10 -7.11
CA GLU A 43 11.05 -12.08 -8.08
C GLU A 43 10.03 -10.93 -8.14
N PRO A 44 10.46 -9.69 -8.46
CA PRO A 44 9.56 -8.58 -8.70
C PRO A 44 8.47 -8.93 -9.73
N LYS A 45 7.24 -8.48 -9.49
CA LYS A 45 6.05 -8.74 -10.35
C LYS A 45 5.65 -10.21 -10.50
N SER A 46 6.28 -11.14 -9.78
CA SER A 46 5.85 -12.54 -9.74
C SER A 46 4.55 -12.73 -8.95
N LEU A 47 3.87 -13.85 -9.20
CA LEU A 47 2.66 -14.22 -8.45
C LEU A 47 2.93 -14.45 -6.96
N GLU A 48 4.11 -14.96 -6.63
CA GLU A 48 4.55 -15.15 -5.23
C GLU A 48 4.65 -13.80 -4.52
N THR A 49 5.39 -12.86 -5.11
CA THR A 49 5.51 -11.49 -4.59
C THR A 49 4.16 -10.80 -4.48
N ALA A 50 3.28 -10.95 -5.47
CA ALA A 50 1.94 -10.36 -5.42
C ALA A 50 1.12 -10.86 -4.21
N ARG A 51 1.26 -12.13 -3.81
CA ARG A 51 0.61 -12.68 -2.62
C ARG A 51 1.18 -12.08 -1.34
N ILE A 52 2.51 -12.06 -1.22
CA ILE A 52 3.20 -11.49 -0.05
C ILE A 52 2.86 -10.00 0.13
N VAL A 53 2.85 -9.24 -0.96
CA VAL A 53 2.47 -7.82 -0.94
C VAL A 53 0.99 -7.66 -0.56
N SER A 54 0.10 -8.53 -1.05
CA SER A 54 -1.31 -8.51 -0.68
C SER A 54 -1.50 -8.71 0.82
N ASP A 55 -0.82 -9.70 1.40
CA ASP A 55 -0.89 -10.01 2.83
C ASP A 55 -0.33 -8.87 3.67
N TYR A 56 0.80 -8.30 3.24
CA TYR A 56 1.41 -7.15 3.92
C TYR A 56 0.49 -5.93 3.92
N VAL A 57 -0.07 -5.56 2.77
CA VAL A 57 -0.97 -4.41 2.64
C VAL A 57 -2.29 -4.65 3.36
N ALA A 58 -2.86 -5.86 3.30
CA ALA A 58 -4.08 -6.22 4.03
C ALA A 58 -3.89 -6.21 5.56
N GLY A 59 -2.67 -6.46 6.04
CA GLY A 59 -2.30 -6.36 7.46
C GLY A 59 -2.14 -4.92 7.97
N MET A 60 -2.17 -3.91 7.10
CA MET A 60 -2.03 -2.52 7.50
C MET A 60 -3.30 -1.98 8.14
N THR A 61 -3.15 -1.16 9.19
CA THR A 61 -4.24 -0.30 9.66
C THR A 61 -4.36 0.92 8.74
N ASP A 62 -5.56 1.53 8.67
CA ASP A 62 -5.79 2.76 7.88
C ASP A 62 -4.74 3.85 8.17
N ARG A 63 -4.43 4.08 9.45
CA ARG A 63 -3.44 5.07 9.88
C ARG A 63 -2.05 4.73 9.34
N TYR A 64 -1.64 3.47 9.46
CA TYR A 64 -0.33 3.02 8.99
C TYR A 64 -0.22 3.14 7.47
N ALA A 65 -1.22 2.69 6.71
CA ALA A 65 -1.22 2.78 5.25
C ALA A 65 -1.11 4.23 4.76
N LEU A 66 -1.83 5.18 5.41
CA LEU A 66 -1.75 6.59 5.08
C LEU A 66 -0.39 7.22 5.40
N GLU A 67 0.21 6.87 6.54
CA GLU A 67 1.56 7.33 6.92
C GLU A 67 2.62 6.77 5.97
N GLU A 68 2.54 5.49 5.65
CA GLU A 68 3.48 4.83 4.77
C GLU A 68 3.39 5.34 3.33
N HIS A 69 2.16 5.53 2.82
CA HIS A 69 1.93 6.18 1.53
C HIS A 69 2.48 7.61 1.50
N ARG A 70 2.31 8.39 2.57
CA ARG A 70 2.92 9.73 2.66
C ARG A 70 4.45 9.65 2.57
N LYS A 71 5.09 8.77 3.34
CA LYS A 71 6.56 8.64 3.33
C LYS A 71 7.12 8.26 1.96
N LEU A 72 6.44 7.34 1.27
CA LEU A 72 6.94 6.76 0.02
C LEU A 72 6.60 7.60 -1.22
N PHE A 73 5.50 8.35 -1.20
CA PHE A 73 4.99 9.06 -2.38
C PHE A 73 5.02 10.58 -2.25
N SER A 74 5.36 11.13 -1.08
CA SER A 74 5.55 12.57 -0.91
C SER A 74 7.02 12.97 -1.03
N VAL A 75 7.24 14.22 -1.44
CA VAL A 75 8.57 14.82 -1.52
C VAL A 75 9.20 15.01 -0.12
N GLU A 76 8.39 15.05 0.95
CA GLU A 76 8.88 15.13 2.34
C GLU A 76 9.68 13.89 2.76
N GLY A 77 9.58 12.75 2.06
CA GLY A 77 10.42 11.58 2.32
C GLY A 77 11.87 11.74 1.81
N TYR A 78 12.16 12.75 1.00
CA TYR A 78 13.47 13.02 0.41
C TYR A 78 14.27 14.12 1.13
N PHE A 79 13.63 14.90 2.01
CA PHE A 79 14.24 16.01 2.77
C PHE A 79 14.19 15.74 4.27
#